data_AF-A0A3B9LNE0-F1
#
_entry.id   AF-A0A3B9LNE0-F1
#
_cell.length_a   1.000
_cell.length_b   1.000
_cell.length_c   1.000
_cell.angle_alpha   90.00
_cell.angle_beta   90.00
_cell.angle_gamma   90.00
#
_symmetry.space_group_name_H-M   'P 1'
#
loop_
_entity.id
_entity.type
_entity.pdbx_description
1 polymer ?
#
loop_
_entity_poly.entity_id
_entity_poly.type
_entity_poly.pdbx_seq_one_letter_code
_entity_poly.pdbx_strand_id
1 'polypeptide(L)' 'LNFDGHPNVGAPSLDSRLTLLQLEKQHIQRVLQEERGRVEKAANRLGIPRSSLYQKIKKHQIPMPKA' A
#
# COMPACT_ATOMS: atom_id res chain seq x y z
N LEU A 1 45.32 14.46 0.33
CA LEU A 1 44.12 15.23 0.71
C LEU A 1 43.01 14.20 0.88
N ASN A 2 42.78 13.76 2.12
CA ASN A 2 41.74 12.77 2.45
C ASN A 2 40.53 13.56 2.95
N PHE A 3 39.42 13.52 2.22
CA PHE A 3 38.19 14.24 2.55
C PHE A 3 37.01 13.29 2.52
N ASP A 4 36.91 12.38 3.48
CA ASP A 4 35.71 11.54 3.61
C ASP A 4 35.25 11.45 5.07
N GLY A 5 35.23 12.60 5.74
CA GLY A 5 34.43 12.80 6.94
C GLY A 5 33.00 13.15 6.54
N HIS A 6 32.17 12.14 6.23
CA HIS A 6 30.72 12.33 6.18
C HIS A 6 30.12 12.01 7.55
N PRO A 7 29.64 13.03 8.30
CA PRO A 7 28.96 12.82 9.55
C PRO A 7 27.67 12.05 9.28
N ASN A 8 27.45 11.01 10.08
CA ASN A 8 26.20 10.26 10.17
C ASN A 8 25.11 11.18 10.73
N VAL A 9 24.59 12.08 9.89
CA VAL A 9 23.48 12.97 10.23
C VAL A 9 22.20 12.18 10.01
N GLY A 10 21.51 11.91 11.12
CA GLY A 10 20.29 11.12 11.15
C GLY A 10 19.19 11.65 10.26
N ALA A 11 18.86 10.88 9.23
CA ALA A 11 17.54 10.88 8.62
C ALA A 11 16.97 9.46 8.76
N PRO A 12 15.84 9.25 9.45
CA PRO A 12 15.16 7.98 9.40
C PRO A 12 14.55 7.84 8.01
N SER A 13 15.27 7.21 7.08
CA SER A 13 14.71 6.78 5.79
C SER A 13 13.78 5.59 6.05
N LEU A 14 12.62 5.86 6.65
CA LEU A 14 11.71 4.86 7.19
C LEU A 14 10.88 4.14 6.11
N ASP A 15 10.96 4.52 4.82
CA ASP A 15 9.94 4.11 3.83
C ASP A 15 10.46 3.46 2.54
N SER A 16 11.78 3.36 2.29
CA SER A 16 12.29 2.75 1.06
C SER A 16 12.31 1.21 1.05
N ARG A 17 11.78 0.55 2.09
CA ARG A 17 11.75 -0.93 2.22
C ARG A 17 10.37 -1.54 2.06
N LEU A 18 9.35 -0.75 1.74
CA LEU A 18 8.06 -1.32 1.37
C LEU A 18 8.19 -1.87 -0.05
N THR A 19 8.08 -3.18 -0.19
CA THR A 19 8.00 -3.82 -1.51
C THR A 19 6.78 -3.26 -2.25
N LEU A 20 6.82 -3.24 -3.58
CA LEU A 20 5.65 -2.84 -4.39
C LEU A 20 4.37 -3.57 -3.96
N LEU A 21 4.52 -4.81 -3.51
CA LEU A 21 3.47 -5.64 -2.93
C LEU A 21 2.83 -5.00 -1.68
N GLN A 22 3.66 -4.50 -0.76
CA GLN A 22 3.23 -3.93 0.50
C GLN A 22 2.54 -2.56 0.30
N LEU A 23 3.09 -1.73 -0.59
CA LEU A 23 2.46 -0.46 -0.99
C LEU A 23 1.11 -0.69 -1.66
N GLU A 24 1.04 -1.65 -2.59
CA GLU A 24 -0.23 -2.03 -3.22
C GLU A 24 -1.26 -2.49 -2.18
N LYS A 25 -0.84 -3.35 -1.24
CA LYS A 25 -1.71 -3.83 -0.15
C LYS A 25 -2.24 -2.67 0.70
N GLN A 26 -1.38 -1.77 1.15
CA GLN A 26 -1.79 -0.61 1.95
C GLN A 26 -2.73 0.31 1.18
N HIS A 27 -2.46 0.54 -0.11
CA HIS A 27 -3.30 1.37 -0.94
C HIS A 27 -4.71 0.79 -1.10
N ILE A 28 -4.82 -0.52 -1.38
CA ILE A 28 -6.10 -1.22 -1.46
C ILE A 28 -6.85 -1.17 -0.11
N GLN A 29 -6.15 -1.40 1.00
CA GLN A 29 -6.74 -1.32 2.33
C GLN A 29 -7.31 0.06 2.64
N ARG A 30 -6.57 1.12 2.32
CA ARG A 30 -6.99 2.51 2.54
C ARG A 30 -8.27 2.81 1.77
N VAL A 31 -8.29 2.47 0.47
CA VAL A 31 -9.46 2.71 -0.38
C VAL A 31 -10.66 1.89 0.09
N LEU A 32 -10.46 0.64 0.50
CA LEU A 32 -11.55 -0.17 1.07
C LEU A 32 -12.11 0.42 2.36
N GLN A 33 -11.27 0.99 3.23
CA GLN A 33 -11.73 1.65 4.45
C GLN A 33 -12.51 2.93 4.15
N GLU A 34 -12.02 3.79 3.26
CA GLU A 34 -12.71 5.01 2.83
C GLU A 34 -14.08 4.70 2.21
N GLU A 35 -14.16 3.62 1.42
CA GLU A 35 -15.40 3.16 0.79
C GLU A 35 -16.28 2.28 1.72
N ARG A 36 -15.93 2.15 3.01
CA ARG A 36 -16.65 1.35 4.02
C ARG A 36 -16.87 -0.12 3.60
N GLY A 37 -15.83 -0.74 3.06
CA GLY A 37 -15.86 -2.14 2.61
C GLY A 37 -16.58 -2.36 1.28
N ARG A 38 -17.04 -1.30 0.58
CA ARG A 38 -17.67 -1.42 -0.74
C ARG A 38 -16.63 -1.69 -1.82
N VAL A 39 -16.34 -2.97 -2.03
CA VAL A 39 -15.38 -3.46 -3.04
C VAL A 39 -15.65 -2.88 -4.43
N GLU A 40 -16.91 -2.70 -4.80
CA GLU A 40 -17.32 -2.13 -6.08
C GLU A 40 -16.85 -0.68 -6.28
N LYS A 41 -17.06 0.16 -5.25
CA LYS A 41 -16.61 1.55 -5.29
C LYS A 41 -15.10 1.65 -5.17
N ALA A 42 -14.50 0.79 -4.35
CA ALA A 42 -13.05 0.71 -4.22
C ALA A 42 -12.39 0.33 -5.54
N ALA A 43 -12.94 -0.64 -6.28
CA ALA A 43 -12.46 -1.05 -7.60
C ALA A 43 -12.52 0.11 -8.60
N ASN A 44 -13.66 0.82 -8.66
CA ASN A 44 -13.83 1.99 -9.51
C ASN A 44 -12.82 3.09 -9.16
N ARG A 45 -12.59 3.35 -7.87
CA ARG A 45 -11.64 4.38 -7.40
C ARG A 45 -10.18 4.00 -7.67
N LEU A 46 -9.85 2.71 -7.59
CA LEU A 46 -8.55 2.16 -7.96
C LEU A 46 -8.34 2.04 -9.47
N GLY A 47 -9.39 2.25 -10.28
CA GLY A 47 -9.32 2.11 -11.74
C GLY A 47 -9.09 0.67 -12.21
N ILE A 48 -9.43 -0.33 -11.39
CA ILE A 48 -9.25 -1.75 -11.71
C ILE A 48 -10.59 -2.47 -11.75
N PRO A 49 -10.74 -3.54 -12.53
CA PRO A 49 -11.96 -4.31 -12.54
C PRO A 49 -12.17 -5.00 -11.17
N ARG A 50 -13.45 -5.14 -10.77
CA ARG A 50 -13.87 -5.82 -9.52
C ARG A 50 -13.17 -7.17 -9.34
N SER A 51 -13.10 -7.96 -10.42
CA SER A 51 -12.46 -9.29 -10.42
C SER A 51 -10.98 -9.22 -10.05
N SER A 52 -10.23 -8.24 -10.57
CA SER A 52 -8.82 -8.04 -10.21
C SER A 52 -8.66 -7.57 -8.76
N LEU A 53 -9.56 -6.71 -8.28
CA LEU A 53 -9.55 -6.30 -6.88
C LEU A 53 -9.78 -7.50 -5.95
N TYR A 54 -10.76 -8.35 -6.24
CA TYR A 54 -10.99 -9.59 -5.47
C TYR A 54 -9.78 -10.53 -5.49
N GLN A 55 -9.13 -10.70 -6.64
CA GLN A 55 -7.91 -11.50 -6.74
C GLN A 55 -6.77 -10.92 -5.89
N LYS A 56 -6.58 -9.59 -5.93
CA LYS A 56 -5.58 -8.90 -5.10
C LYS A 56 -5.91 -9.03 -3.62
N ILE A 57 -7.17 -8.84 -3.21
CA ILE A 57 -7.61 -9.02 -1.81
C ILE A 57 -7.29 -10.44 -1.32
N LYS A 58 -7.57 -11.47 -2.13
CA LYS A 58 -7.24 -12.87 -1.81
C LYS A 58 -5.73 -13.10 -1.76
N LYS A 59 -4.98 -12.63 -2.77
CA LYS A 59 -3.52 -12.80 -2.88
C LYS A 59 -2.76 -12.15 -1.73
N HIS A 60 -3.17 -10.94 -1.35
CA HIS A 60 -2.53 -10.14 -0.31
C HIS A 60 -3.11 -10.38 1.09
N GLN A 61 -4.11 -11.26 1.20
CA GLN A 61 -4.88 -11.54 2.42
C GLN A 61 -5.30 -10.24 3.12
N ILE A 62 -5.93 -9.36 2.35
CA ILE A 62 -6.35 -8.06 2.87
C ILE A 62 -7.56 -8.26 3.77
N PRO A 63 -7.49 -7.86 5.06
CA PRO A 63 -8.64 -7.94 5.93
C PRO A 63 -9.69 -6.96 5.40
N MET A 64 -10.84 -7.50 5.00
CA MET A 64 -11.96 -6.67 4.58
C MET A 64 -12.49 -5.94 5.81
N PRO A 65 -12.49 -4.59 5.83
CA PRO A 65 -13.13 -3.86 6.90
C PRO A 65 -14.63 -4.17 6.84
N LYS A 66 -15.13 -4.88 7.84
CA LYS A 66 -16.55 -5.17 8.01
C LYS A 66 -17.20 -3.87 8.49
N ALA A 67 -18.15 -3.35 7.72
CA ALA A 67 -18.99 -2.23 8.13
C ALA A 67 -19.95 -2.66 9.25
#